data_AF-A0A2V1B5E1-F1
#
_entry.id   AF-A0A2V1B5E1-F1
#
_cell.length_a   1.000
_cell.length_b   1.000
_cell.length_c   1.000
_cell.angle_alpha   90.00
_cell.angle_beta   90.00
_cell.angle_gamma   90.00
#
_symmetry.space_group_name_H-M   'P 1'
#
loop_
_entity.id
_entity.type
_entity.pdbx_description
1 polymer ?
#
loop_
_entity_poly.entity_id
_entity_poly.type
_entity_poly.pdbx_seq_one_letter_code
_entity_poly.pdbx_strand_id
1 'polypeptide(L)' 'DIILLLDKADVFLEKRVPKDMICNSVVLVFLRTIEYYQGIILFTTNRVSNFDPAAFFKIYLKVKYNNLKSQARREV' A
#
# COMPACT_ATOMS: atom_id res chain seq x y z
N ASP A 1 3.41 19.38 9.83
CA ASP A 1 3.47 17.96 9.41
C ASP A 1 2.17 17.53 8.75
N ILE A 2 2.24 16.99 7.53
CA ILE A 2 1.07 16.53 6.77
C ILE A 2 1.10 15.00 6.69
N ILE A 3 0.01 14.36 7.10
CA ILE A 3 -0.18 12.91 6.97
C ILE A 3 -1.06 12.65 5.75
N LEU A 4 -0.56 11.83 4.82
CA LEU A 4 -1.34 11.35 3.68
C LEU A 4 -1.84 9.94 3.98
N LEU A 5 -3.15 9.73 3.88
CA LEU A 5 -3.75 8.40 3.94
C LEU A 5 -4.19 7.98 2.54
N LEU A 6 -3.69 6.84 2.08
CA LEU A 6 -4.06 6.21 0.82
C LEU A 6 -4.80 4.91 1.09
N ASP A 7 -6.12 4.94 0.88
CA ASP A 7 -6.97 3.75 0.96
C ASP A 7 -6.97 2.95 -0.33
N LYS A 8 -7.06 1.61 -0.19
CA LYS A 8 -6.98 0.63 -1.29
C LYS A 8 -5.78 0.87 -2.20
N ALA A 9 -4.62 1.09 -1.59
CA ALA A 9 -3.40 1.45 -2.29
C ALA A 9 -2.92 0.37 -3.30
N ASP A 10 -3.47 -0.85 -3.24
CA ASP A 10 -3.26 -1.90 -4.24
C ASP A 10 -3.69 -1.49 -5.66
N VAL A 11 -4.62 -0.53 -5.81
CA VAL A 11 -5.04 -0.01 -7.12
C VAL A 11 -3.91 0.73 -7.84
N PHE A 12 -3.04 1.41 -7.09
CA PHE A 12 -1.93 2.20 -7.64
C PHE A 12 -0.58 1.48 -7.56
N LEU A 13 -0.49 0.46 -6.71
CA LEU A 13 0.72 -0.30 -6.43
C LEU A 13 0.55 -1.78 -6.82
N GLU A 14 -0.26 -2.07 -7.85
CA GLU A 14 -0.46 -3.44 -8.31
C GLU A 14 0.83 -4.04 -8.89
N LYS A 15 1.00 -5.36 -8.76
CA LYS A 15 2.10 -6.11 -9.37
C LYS A 15 2.18 -5.83 -10.87
N ARG A 16 3.37 -5.46 -11.31
CA ARG A 16 3.64 -5.24 -12.74
C ARG A 16 3.48 -6.51 -13.57
N VAL A 17 2.84 -6.38 -14.73
CA VAL A 17 2.62 -7.47 -15.69
C VAL A 17 3.32 -7.13 -17.01
N PRO A 18 4.15 -8.01 -17.60
CA PRO A 18 4.98 -7.67 -18.77
C PRO A 18 4.23 -7.10 -19.98
N LYS A 19 2.95 -7.47 -20.15
CA LYS A 19 2.11 -7.07 -21.29
C LYS A 19 1.27 -5.81 -21.05
N ASP A 20 1.28 -5.27 -19.83
CA ASP A 20 0.47 -4.10 -19.48
C ASP A 20 1.35 -2.88 -19.22
N MET A 21 1.81 -2.25 -20.29
CA MET A 21 2.70 -1.09 -20.20
C MET A 21 2.02 0.10 -19.49
N ILE A 22 0.72 0.31 -19.72
CA ILE A 22 0.00 1.47 -19.18
C ILE A 22 -0.11 1.36 -17.66
N CYS A 23 -0.60 0.23 -17.14
CA CYS A 23 -0.69 0.04 -15.68
C CYS A 23 0.69 0.04 -15.04
N ASN A 24 1.70 -0.59 -15.68
CA ASN A 24 3.07 -0.57 -15.16
C ASN A 24 3.66 0.84 -15.07
N SER A 25 3.34 1.73 -16.02
CA SER A 25 3.76 3.13 -15.98
C SER A 25 3.13 3.88 -14.80
N VAL A 26 1.85 3.63 -14.51
CA VAL A 26 1.17 4.23 -13.34
C VAL A 26 1.85 3.78 -12.04
N VAL A 27 2.11 2.48 -11.90
CA VAL A 27 2.80 1.91 -10.73
C VAL A 27 4.20 2.55 -10.57
N LEU A 28 4.94 2.72 -11.67
CA LEU A 28 6.27 3.33 -11.65
C LEU A 28 6.22 4.80 -11.19
N VAL A 29 5.29 5.59 -11.72
CA VAL A 29 5.11 6.99 -11.31
C VAL A 29 4.75 7.06 -9.83
N PHE A 30 3.83 6.21 -9.37
CA PHE A 30 3.41 6.19 -7.98
C PHE A 30 4.54 5.81 -7.02
N LEU A 31 5.34 4.80 -7.36
CA LEU A 31 6.53 4.40 -6.59
C LEU A 31 7.57 5.53 -6.48
N ARG A 32 7.72 6.35 -7.52
CA ARG A 32 8.58 7.55 -7.47
C ARG A 32 7.96 8.62 -6.59
N THR A 33 6.66 8.90 -6.71
CA THR A 33 5.99 9.92 -5.89
C THR A 33 6.14 9.65 -4.40
N ILE A 34 6.02 8.40 -3.97
CA ILE A 34 6.21 7.99 -2.56
C ILE A 34 7.62 8.31 -2.06
N GLU A 35 8.63 8.18 -2.91
CA GLU A 35 10.04 8.39 -2.56
C GLU A 35 10.39 9.87 -2.35
N TYR A 36 9.72 10.77 -3.07
CA TYR A 36 9.92 12.21 -2.95
C TYR A 36 8.98 12.90 -1.95
N TYR A 37 8.00 12.16 -1.39
CA TYR A 37 7.04 12.75 -0.46
C TYR A 37 7.69 13.12 0.87
N GLN A 38 7.60 14.40 1.24
CA GLN A 38 8.13 14.92 2.50
C GLN A 38 7.06 14.88 3.60
N GLY A 39 6.81 13.69 4.13
CA GLY A 39 5.86 13.48 5.24
C GLY A 39 5.63 11.99 5.52
N ILE A 40 4.59 11.71 6.32
CA ILE A 40 4.18 10.33 6.62
C ILE A 40 3.07 9.93 5.66
N ILE A 41 3.26 8.79 4.98
CA ILE A 41 2.21 8.15 4.18
C ILE A 41 1.74 6.89 4.91
N LEU A 42 0.43 6.80 5.11
CA LEU A 42 -0.25 5.61 5.59
C LEU A 42 -0.94 4.94 4.40
N PHE A 43 -0.71 3.64 4.23
CA PHE A 43 -1.37 2.83 3.22
C PHE A 43 -2.32 1.84 3.88
N THR A 44 -3.54 1.73 3.38
CA THR A 44 -4.46 0.64 3.71
C THR A 44 -4.75 -0.19 2.47
N THR A 45 -4.85 -1.50 2.65
CA THR A 45 -5.19 -2.42 1.57
C THR A 45 -5.77 -3.71 2.14
N ASN A 46 -6.73 -4.27 1.41
CA ASN A 46 -7.26 -5.61 1.66
C ASN A 46 -6.59 -6.67 0.76
N ARG A 47 -5.72 -6.25 -0.16
CA ARG A 47 -5.12 -7.10 -1.21
C ARG A 47 -3.59 -6.98 -1.23
N VAL A 48 -2.97 -7.10 -0.06
CA VAL A 48 -1.51 -7.02 0.09
C VAL A 48 -0.74 -8.02 -0.79
N SER A 49 -1.36 -9.16 -1.17
CA SER A 49 -0.79 -10.14 -2.09
C SER A 49 -0.55 -9.59 -3.50
N ASN A 50 -1.27 -8.54 -3.89
CA ASN A 50 -1.21 -7.94 -5.23
C ASN A 50 -0.28 -6.73 -5.29
N PHE A 51 0.37 -6.36 -4.19
CA PHE A 51 1.31 -5.25 -4.18
C PHE A 51 2.57 -5.55 -5.00
N ASP A 52 3.05 -4.53 -5.72
CA ASP A 52 4.34 -4.57 -6.38
C ASP A 52 5.45 -4.78 -5.34
N PRO A 53 6.36 -5.75 -5.57
CA PRO A 53 7.46 -6.01 -4.65
C PRO A 53 8.29 -4.77 -4.28
N ALA A 54 8.44 -3.81 -5.21
CA ALA A 54 9.19 -2.57 -4.96
C ALA A 54 8.51 -1.66 -3.92
N ALA A 55 7.18 -1.70 -3.79
CA ALA A 55 6.46 -0.94 -2.77
C ALA A 55 6.82 -1.43 -1.36
N PHE A 56 6.99 -2.74 -1.15
CA PHE A 56 7.33 -3.29 0.15
C PHE A 56 8.70 -2.84 0.67
N PHE A 57 9.64 -2.52 -0.21
CA PHE A 57 10.94 -1.98 0.20
C PHE A 57 10.88 -0.52 0.64
N LYS A 58 9.85 0.21 0.20
CA LYS A 58 9.63 1.63 0.55
C LYS A 58 8.76 1.82 1.80
N ILE A 59 8.15 0.75 2.31
CA ILE A 59 7.30 0.77 3.50
C ILE A 59 8.09 0.33 4.72
N TYR A 60 8.36 1.28 5.62
CA TYR A 60 9.12 1.05 6.86
C TYR A 60 8.37 0.18 7.87
N LEU A 61 7.06 0.38 8.03
CA LEU A 61 6.23 -0.36 8.98
C LEU A 61 5.08 -1.07 8.27
N LYS A 62 4.93 -2.37 8.51
CA LYS A 62 3.88 -3.21 7.94
C LYS A 62 3.08 -3.81 9.07
N VAL A 63 1.81 -3.40 9.19
CA VAL A 63 0.90 -3.93 10.22
C VAL A 63 -0.12 -4.83 9.54
N LYS A 64 -0.20 -6.10 9.96
CA LYS A 64 -1.23 -7.02 9.52
C LYS A 64 -2.36 -7.04 10.55
N TYR A 65 -3.53 -6.56 10.15
CA TYR A 65 -4.75 -6.70 10.94
C TYR A 65 -5.31 -8.12 10.76
N ASN A 66 -5.13 -8.95 11.78
CA ASN A 66 -5.78 -10.26 11.84
C ASN A 66 -7.22 -10.10 12.31
N ASN A 67 -8.03 -11.13 12.06
CA ASN A 67 -9.39 -11.19 12.59
C ASN A 67 -9.39 -10.95 14.10
N LEU A 68 -10.33 -10.12 14.57
CA LEU A 68 -10.50 -9.85 15.98
C LEU A 68 -10.73 -11.16 16.74
N LYS A 69 -9.99 -11.35 17.84
CA LYS A 69 -10.23 -12.44 18.79
C LYS A 69 -11.55 -12.23 19.51
N SER A 70 -12.14 -13.30 20.03
CA SER A 70 -13.45 -13.27 20.71
C SER A 70 -13.54 -12.23 21.83
N GLN A 71 -12.43 -11.98 22.55
CA GLN A 71 -12.36 -10.95 23.58
C GLN A 71 -12.43 -9.54 22.98
N ALA A 72 -11.60 -9.23 21.98
CA ALA A 72 -11.62 -7.93 21.30
C ALA A 72 -12.94 -7.66 20.57
N ARG A 73 -13.64 -8.70 20.10
CA ARG A 73 -14.99 -8.56 19.52
C ARG A 73 -16.07 -8.17 20.52
N ARG A 74 -15.87 -8.40 21.82
CA ARG A 74 -16.83 -8.00 22.87
C ARG A 74 -16.70 -6.53 23.25
N GLU A 75 -15.60 -5.88 22.84
CA GLU A 75 -15.27 -4.49 23.15
C GLU A 75 -15.61 -3.52 22.00
N VAL A 76 -16.15 -4.04 20.89
CA VAL A 76 -16.64 -3.30 19.71
C VAL A 76 -18.15 -3.43 19.64
#